data_AF-A0A974D1Q0-F1
#
_entry.id   AF-A0A974D1Q0-F1
#
_cell.length_a   1.000
_cell.length_b   1.000
_cell.length_c   1.000
_cell.angle_alpha   90.00
_cell.angle_beta   90.00
_cell.angle_gamma   90.00
#
_symmetry.space_group_name_H-M   'P 1'
#
loop_
_entity.id
_entity.type
_entity.pdbx_description
1 polymer ?
#
loop_
_entity_poly.entity_id
_entity_poly.type
_entity_poly.pdbx_seq_one_letter_code
_entity_poly.pdbx_strand_id
1 'polypeptide(L)' 'LTNGQRGIRIQNYNTRSILTVSNVTEEHFGNYTCVAVNKLGTSNASLPLN' A
#
# COMPACT_ATOMS: atom_id res chain seq x y z
N LEU A 1 -8.19 -4.82 -4.90
CA LEU A 1 -8.48 -3.82 -5.94
C LEU A 1 -8.93 -2.54 -5.23
N THR A 2 -8.05 -1.56 -5.11
CA THR A 2 -8.17 -0.34 -4.25
C THR A 2 -9.10 0.73 -4.82
N ASN A 3 -10.27 0.32 -5.31
CA ASN A 3 -11.28 1.28 -5.75
C ASN A 3 -12.10 1.70 -4.53
N GLY A 4 -11.66 2.70 -3.75
CA GLY A 4 -12.46 3.15 -2.61
C GLY A 4 -12.02 4.43 -1.88
N GLN A 5 -10.73 4.65 -1.63
CA GLN A 5 -10.29 5.80 -0.83
C GLN A 5 -9.70 6.90 -1.73
N ARG A 6 -10.28 8.11 -1.65
CA ARG A 6 -9.78 9.29 -2.37
C ARG A 6 -8.33 9.54 -1.97
N GLY A 7 -7.49 10.03 -2.88
CA GLY A 7 -6.10 10.40 -2.54
C GLY A 7 -5.12 9.23 -2.36
N ILE A 8 -5.57 7.96 -2.34
CA ILE A 8 -4.66 6.80 -2.33
C ILE A 8 -4.31 6.37 -3.77
N ARG A 9 -3.02 6.25 -4.06
CA ARG A 9 -2.49 5.74 -5.34
C ARG A 9 -1.41 4.69 -5.10
N ILE A 10 -1.48 3.57 -5.80
CA ILE A 10 -0.41 2.56 -5.83
C ILE A 10 0.25 2.56 -7.20
N GLN A 11 1.58 2.59 -7.23
CA GLN A 11 2.39 2.50 -8.44
C GLN A 11 3.32 1.30 -8.34
N ASN A 12 3.23 0.38 -9.30
CA ASN A 12 4.08 -0.80 -9.34
C ASN A 12 5.18 -0.62 -10.39
N TYR A 13 6.40 -0.96 -10.00
CA TYR A 13 7.59 -1.04 -10.84
C TYR A 13 8.12 -2.47 -10.79
N ASN A 14 9.13 -2.79 -11.60
CA ASN A 14 9.68 -4.15 -11.68
C ASN A 14 10.07 -4.76 -10.33
N THR A 15 10.64 -3.98 -9.41
CA THR A 15 11.17 -4.48 -8.13
C THR A 15 10.58 -3.78 -6.90
N ARG A 16 9.63 -2.86 -7.08
CA ARG A 16 9.05 -2.09 -5.96
C ARG A 16 7.61 -1.67 -6.23
N SER A 17 6.83 -1.58 -5.17
CA SER A 17 5.51 -0.96 -5.16
C SER A 17 5.54 0.29 -4.28
N ILE A 18 4.97 1.39 -4.74
CA ILE A 18 4.90 2.65 -4.02
C ILE A 18 3.43 2.99 -3.76
N LEU A 19 3.05 3.01 -2.49
CA LEU A 19 1.79 3.56 -2.02
C LEU A 19 1.98 5.05 -1.72
N THR A 20 1.17 5.90 -2.33
CA THR A 20 1.14 7.35 -2.07
C THR A 20 -0.24 7.72 -1.57
N VAL A 21 -0.31 8.36 -0.40
CA VAL A 21 -1.54 8.94 0.15
C VAL A 21 -1.41 10.46 0.07
N SER A 22 -2.32 11.11 -0.65
CA SER A 22 -2.32 12.56 -0.88
C SER A 22 -3.41 13.21 -0.04
N ASN A 23 -3.14 14.37 0.56
CA ASN A 23 -4.06 15.06 1.46
C ASN A 23 -4.57 14.12 2.58
N VAL A 24 -3.65 13.63 3.42
CA VAL A 24 -3.96 12.69 4.50
C VAL A 24 -5.03 13.27 5.44
N THR A 25 -6.00 12.44 5.78
CA THR A 25 -7.11 12.69 6.72
C THR A 25 -7.24 11.48 7.63
N GLU A 26 -8.01 11.57 8.71
CA GLU A 26 -8.22 10.46 9.67
C GLU A 26 -8.79 9.19 8.99
N GLU A 27 -9.51 9.33 7.87
CA GLU A 27 -10.05 8.20 7.10
C GLU A 27 -8.95 7.31 6.48
N HIS A 28 -7.72 7.84 6.40
CA HIS A 28 -6.56 7.17 5.87
C HIS A 28 -5.71 6.48 6.94
N PHE A 29 -6.00 6.68 8.23
CA PHE A 29 -5.24 6.05 9.31
C PHE A 29 -5.51 4.56 9.36
N GLY A 30 -4.47 3.79 9.67
CA GLY A 30 -4.55 2.33 9.75
C GLY A 30 -3.25 1.62 9.42
N ASN A 31 -3.28 0.29 9.48
CA ASN A 31 -2.14 -0.55 9.15
C ASN A 31 -2.10 -0.86 7.65
N TYR A 32 -1.06 -0.36 6.99
CA TYR A 32 -0.79 -0.65 5.59
C TYR A 32 0.15 -1.84 5.48
N THR A 33 -0.21 -2.81 4.65
CA THR A 33 0.60 -4.01 4.42
C THR A 33 1.08 -4.06 2.98
N CYS A 34 2.40 -4.05 2.79
CA CYS A 34 3.03 -4.35 1.52
C CYS A 34 3.12 -5.87 1.35
N VAL A 35 2.75 -6.37 0.17
CA VAL A 35 2.72 -7.79 -0.16
C VAL A 35 3.57 -7.99 -1.42
N ALA A 36 4.66 -8.74 -1.30
CA ALA A 36 5.56 -9.09 -2.40
C ALA A 36 5.43 -10.58 -2.72
N VAL A 37 5.21 -10.92 -4.00
CA VAL A 37 4.95 -12.29 -4.44
C VAL A 37 5.86 -12.65 -5.61
N ASN A 38 6.43 -13.85 -5.59
CA ASN A 38 7.08 -14.48 -6.75
C ASN A 38 6.64 -15.95 -6.87
N LYS A 39 7.20 -16.70 -7.83
CA LYS A 39 6.82 -18.11 -8.06
C LYS A 39 7.11 -19.05 -6.88
N LEU A 40 7.98 -18.67 -5.95
CA LEU A 40 8.43 -19.49 -4.82
C LEU A 40 7.66 -19.16 -3.54
N GLY A 41 7.03 -17.99 -3.44
CA GLY A 41 6.26 -17.63 -2.25
C GLY A 41 5.94 -16.14 -2.13
N THR A 42 5.61 -15.76 -0.90
CA THR A 42 5.11 -14.44 -0.52
C THR A 42 5.85 -13.92 0.70
N SER A 43 6.12 -12.62 0.74
CA SER A 43 6.62 -11.90 1.90
C SER A 43 5.78 -10.65 2.16
N ASN A 44 5.49 -10.37 3.42
CA ASN A 44 4.64 -9.26 3.85
C ASN A 44 5.39 -8.37 4.84
N ALA A 45 5.12 -7.06 4.78
CA ALA A 45 5.56 -6.10 5.79
C ALA A 45 4.44 -5.10 6.08
N SER A 46 4.12 -4.90 7.35
CA SER A 46 3.05 -4.01 7.80
C SER A 46 3.60 -2.82 8.56
N LEU A 47 3.02 -1.63 8.31
CA LEU A 47 3.41 -0.37 8.93
C LEU A 47 2.14 0.44 9.26
N PRO A 48 2.07 1.09 10.43
CA PRO A 48 0.98 2.00 10.76
C PRO A 48 1.15 3.36 10.06
N LEU A 49 0.03 3.94 9.64
CA LEU A 49 -0.10 5.36 9.33
C LEU A 49 -1.08 5.96 10.35
N ASN A 50 -0.60 6.94 11.10
CA ASN A 50 -1.33 7.61 12.18
C ASN A 50 -1.42 9.11 11.94
#